data_AF-R7RW45-F1
#
_entry.id   AF-R7RW45-F1
#
_cell.length_a   1.000
_cell.length_b   1.000
_cell.length_c   1.000
_cell.angle_alpha   90.00
_cell.angle_beta   90.00
_cell.angle_gamma   90.00
#
_symmetry.space_group_name_H-M   'P 1'
#
loop_
_entity.id
_entity.type
_entity.pdbx_description
1 polymer ?
#
loop_
_entity_poly.entity_id
_entity_poly.type
_entity_poly.pdbx_seq_one_letter_code
_entity_poly.pdbx_strand_id
1 'polypeptide(L)'
;MEQSNWVHFACHASEHGFHLYDGRLQPQTIMRKSYTNARLAYLSACGTAESRRMFSRSHAEVMSMAGFRTVIAAMSPIADPDARIVAAKFYEYLFSGSGPEGKSAAVALHLAVAHLRECIGENDPDNVGRWAPFIHIGL
;
A
#
# COMPACT_ATOMS: atom_id res chain seq x y z
N MET A 1 -2.06 -16.06 -0.21
CA MET A 1 -2.91 -15.06 -0.89
C MET A 1 -4.25 -15.63 -1.35
N GLU A 2 -4.32 -16.85 -1.90
CA GLU A 2 -5.56 -17.40 -2.49
C GLU A 2 -6.74 -17.58 -1.52
N GLN A 3 -6.47 -17.79 -0.23
CA GLN A 3 -7.48 -17.96 0.81
C GLN A 3 -7.65 -16.72 1.71
N SER A 4 -7.04 -15.60 1.35
CA SER A 4 -7.00 -14.39 2.18
C SER A 4 -7.65 -13.23 1.45
N ASN A 5 -8.56 -12.54 2.12
CA ASN A 5 -9.22 -11.38 1.54
C ASN A 5 -8.27 -10.17 1.52
N TRP A 6 -7.33 -10.10 2.47
CA TRP A 6 -6.38 -9.00 2.64
C TRP A 6 -4.95 -9.50 2.58
N VAL A 7 -4.03 -8.67 2.06
CA VAL A 7 -2.58 -8.93 2.05
C VAL A 7 -1.82 -7.67 2.43
N HIS A 8 -0.67 -7.86 3.09
CA HIS A 8 0.26 -6.79 3.45
C HIS A 8 1.67 -7.20 2.99
N PHE A 9 2.31 -6.36 2.19
CA PHE A 9 3.70 -6.53 1.75
C PHE A 9 4.59 -5.48 2.42
N ALA A 10 5.36 -5.90 3.42
CA ALA A 10 6.40 -5.08 4.08
C ALA A 10 7.77 -5.63 3.70
N CYS A 11 8.24 -5.26 2.52
CA CYS A 11 9.45 -5.82 1.92
C CYS A 11 10.02 -4.87 0.86
N HIS A 12 11.16 -5.24 0.27
CA HIS A 12 11.63 -4.54 -0.92
C HIS A 12 10.77 -4.88 -2.14
N ALA A 13 10.53 -3.88 -2.98
CA ALA A 13 9.90 -4.04 -4.28
C ALA A 13 10.87 -3.55 -5.36
N SER A 14 10.87 -4.25 -6.49
CA SER A 14 11.64 -3.91 -7.68
C SER A 14 10.79 -4.13 -8.91
N GLU A 15 11.23 -3.71 -10.09
CA GLU A 15 10.53 -3.98 -11.35
C GLU A 15 10.20 -5.47 -11.58
N HIS A 16 10.96 -6.38 -10.93
CA HIS A 16 10.77 -7.81 -11.06
C HIS A 16 9.84 -8.42 -9.99
N GLY A 17 9.29 -7.60 -9.08
CA GLY A 17 8.35 -8.03 -8.04
C GLY A 17 8.81 -7.77 -6.61
N PHE A 18 8.06 -8.38 -5.68
CA PHE A 18 8.29 -8.31 -4.24
C PHE A 18 9.34 -9.33 -3.80
N HIS A 19 10.29 -8.91 -2.96
CA HIS A 19 11.34 -9.76 -2.41
C HIS A 19 10.87 -10.35 -1.07
N LEU A 20 10.42 -11.60 -1.10
CA LEU A 20 9.97 -12.35 0.07
C LEU A 20 11.12 -13.22 0.60
N TYR A 21 10.95 -13.77 1.80
CA TYR A 21 11.96 -14.63 2.44
C TYR A 21 12.25 -15.91 1.64
N ASP A 22 11.26 -16.44 0.92
CA ASP A 22 11.32 -17.67 0.12
C ASP A 22 11.53 -17.40 -1.38
N GLY A 23 11.80 -16.15 -1.74
CA GLY A 23 12.12 -15.76 -3.11
C GLY A 23 11.27 -14.59 -3.60
N ARG A 24 11.25 -14.41 -4.92
CA ARG A 24 10.65 -13.23 -5.55
C ARG A 24 9.26 -13.53 -6.07
N LEU A 25 8.26 -12.82 -5.55
CA LEU A 25 6.90 -12.86 -6.08
C LEU A 25 6.77 -11.95 -7.29
N GLN A 26 6.79 -12.55 -8.47
CA GLN A 26 6.76 -11.83 -9.75
C GLN A 26 5.36 -11.33 -10.10
N PRO A 27 5.23 -10.15 -10.76
CA PRO A 27 3.94 -9.63 -11.22
C PRO A 27 3.13 -10.60 -12.06
N GLN A 28 3.80 -11.34 -12.96
CA GLN A 28 3.17 -12.34 -13.83
C GLN A 28 2.54 -13.48 -13.02
N THR A 29 3.15 -13.88 -11.91
CA THR A 29 2.61 -14.91 -11.02
C THR A 29 1.35 -14.42 -10.31
N ILE A 30 1.32 -13.14 -9.93
CA ILE A 30 0.14 -12.52 -9.31
C ILE A 30 -1.00 -12.45 -10.33
N MET A 31 -0.75 -11.94 -11.54
CA MET A 31 -1.76 -11.75 -12.59
C MET A 31 -2.34 -13.04 -13.17
N ARG A 32 -1.58 -14.15 -13.14
CA ARG A 32 -2.07 -15.47 -13.60
C ARG A 32 -3.14 -16.04 -12.68
N LYS A 33 -3.34 -15.46 -11.50
CA LYS A 33 -4.33 -15.90 -10.52
C LYS A 33 -5.44 -14.85 -10.44
N SER A 34 -6.68 -15.33 -10.36
CA SER A 34 -7.85 -14.48 -10.08
C SER A 34 -8.23 -14.65 -8.63
N TYR A 35 -8.07 -13.59 -7.83
CA TYR A 35 -8.42 -13.60 -6.41
C TYR A 35 -9.85 -13.10 -6.24
N THR A 36 -10.82 -14.00 -6.32
CA THR A 36 -12.26 -13.66 -6.32
C THR A 36 -12.75 -12.98 -5.05
N ASN A 37 -12.08 -13.23 -3.91
CA ASN A 37 -12.40 -12.63 -2.61
C ASN A 37 -11.39 -11.57 -2.16
N ALA A 38 -10.47 -11.13 -3.02
CA ALA A 38 -9.51 -10.08 -2.68
C ALA A 38 -10.20 -8.73 -2.46
N ARG A 39 -9.92 -8.11 -1.31
CA ARG A 39 -10.47 -6.81 -0.90
C ARG A 39 -9.36 -5.76 -0.78
N LEU A 40 -8.32 -6.01 0.02
CA LEU A 40 -7.30 -5.03 0.35
C LEU A 40 -5.88 -5.55 0.10
N ALA A 41 -5.06 -4.79 -0.62
CA ALA A 41 -3.62 -4.96 -0.70
C ALA A 41 -2.91 -3.74 -0.10
N TYR A 42 -2.14 -3.93 0.97
CA TYR A 42 -1.30 -2.89 1.53
C TYR A 42 0.15 -3.09 1.10
N LEU A 43 0.71 -2.16 0.32
CA LEU A 43 2.05 -2.25 -0.24
C LEU A 43 2.99 -1.28 0.50
N SER A 44 3.56 -1.76 1.61
CA SER A 44 4.55 -1.03 2.41
C SER A 44 5.95 -1.12 1.78
N ALA A 45 6.08 -0.69 0.54
CA ALA A 45 7.32 -0.74 -0.24
C ALA A 45 7.44 0.45 -1.18
N CYS A 46 8.68 0.87 -1.45
CA CYS A 46 9.02 2.05 -2.24
C CYS A 46 8.57 1.96 -3.71
N GLY A 47 7.98 3.05 -4.23
CA GLY A 47 7.61 3.18 -5.64
C GLY A 47 6.68 2.06 -6.14
N THR A 48 5.78 1.58 -5.27
CA THR A 48 4.82 0.52 -5.62
C THR A 48 3.71 1.01 -6.54
N ALA A 49 3.49 2.32 -6.62
CA ALA A 49 2.61 2.97 -7.59
C ALA A 49 3.35 3.54 -8.81
N GLU A 50 4.68 3.35 -8.89
CA GLU A 50 5.50 3.87 -9.99
C GLU A 50 5.71 2.79 -11.07
N SER A 51 5.47 3.14 -12.32
CA SER A 51 5.83 2.31 -13.48
C SER A 51 7.25 2.63 -13.91
N ARG A 52 8.19 1.74 -13.57
CA ARG A 52 9.64 1.97 -13.74
C ARG A 52 10.14 1.90 -15.20
N ARG A 53 9.38 1.28 -16.10
CA ARG A 53 9.71 1.15 -17.53
C ARG A 53 8.50 1.46 -18.40
N MET A 54 8.76 1.97 -19.61
CA MET A 54 7.74 2.13 -20.64
C MET A 54 7.03 0.79 -20.88
N PHE A 55 5.70 0.78 -20.80
CA PHE A 55 4.82 -0.40 -20.90
C PHE A 55 4.87 -1.40 -19.72
N SER A 56 5.62 -1.12 -18.64
CA SER A 56 5.50 -1.87 -17.39
C SER A 56 4.30 -1.40 -16.59
N ARG A 57 3.74 -2.30 -15.78
CA ARG A 57 2.70 -1.98 -14.82
C ARG A 57 3.32 -1.88 -13.43
N SER A 58 2.90 -0.89 -12.67
CA SER A 58 3.24 -0.74 -11.26
C SER A 58 2.72 -1.92 -10.44
N HIS A 59 3.27 -2.10 -9.23
CA HIS A 59 2.77 -3.14 -8.33
C HIS A 59 1.31 -2.91 -7.96
N ALA A 60 0.91 -1.65 -7.80
CA ALA A 60 -0.48 -1.29 -7.51
C ALA A 60 -1.43 -1.74 -8.63
N GLU A 61 -1.09 -1.44 -9.89
CA GLU A 61 -1.87 -1.91 -11.05
C GLU A 61 -1.94 -3.43 -11.13
N VAL A 62 -0.81 -4.11 -10.87
CA VAL A 62 -0.73 -5.57 -10.83
C VAL A 62 -1.70 -6.14 -9.79
N MET A 63 -1.74 -5.57 -8.59
CA MET A 63 -2.67 -6.00 -7.54
C MET A 63 -4.12 -5.72 -7.92
N SER A 64 -4.42 -4.55 -8.49
CA SER A 64 -5.78 -4.22 -8.94
C SER A 64 -6.29 -5.19 -10.01
N MET A 65 -5.49 -5.50 -11.03
CA MET A 65 -5.88 -6.45 -12.07
C MET A 65 -6.03 -7.88 -11.55
N ALA A 66 -5.30 -8.24 -10.49
CA ALA A 66 -5.42 -9.55 -9.87
C ALA A 66 -6.72 -9.72 -9.05
N GLY A 67 -7.46 -8.62 -8.84
CA GLY A 67 -8.78 -8.62 -8.19
C GLY A 67 -8.83 -7.87 -6.86
N PHE A 68 -7.73 -7.25 -6.40
CA PHE A 68 -7.76 -6.43 -5.19
C PHE A 68 -8.50 -5.12 -5.45
N ARG A 69 -9.65 -4.96 -4.78
CA ARG A 69 -10.54 -3.80 -4.95
C ARG A 69 -9.94 -2.50 -4.42
N THR A 70 -9.13 -2.61 -3.38
CA THR A 70 -8.50 -1.48 -2.70
C THR A 70 -7.01 -1.76 -2.56
N VAL A 71 -6.17 -0.80 -2.94
CA VAL A 71 -4.72 -0.90 -2.86
C VAL A 71 -4.13 0.34 -2.19
N ILE A 72 -3.35 0.16 -1.14
CA ILE A 72 -2.52 1.20 -0.53
C ILE A 72 -1.11 1.05 -1.09
N ALA A 73 -0.53 2.12 -1.64
CA ALA A 73 0.77 2.10 -2.32
C ALA A 73 1.55 3.39 -2.09
N ALA A 74 2.79 3.42 -2.56
CA ALA A 74 3.67 4.59 -2.50
C ALA A 74 4.12 5.02 -3.91
N MET A 75 3.99 6.31 -4.24
CA MET A 75 4.40 6.88 -5.52
C MET A 75 5.91 7.13 -5.64
N SER A 76 6.62 7.18 -4.53
CA SER A 76 8.07 7.41 -4.46
C SER A 76 8.68 6.54 -3.36
N PRO A 77 10.00 6.61 -3.14
CA PRO A 77 10.60 6.06 -1.93
C PRO A 77 9.97 6.67 -0.67
N ILE A 78 9.75 5.82 0.33
CA ILE A 78 9.27 6.19 1.66
C ILE A 78 10.29 5.75 2.69
N ALA A 79 10.43 6.50 3.79
CA ALA A 79 11.34 6.13 4.86
C ALA A 79 10.73 5.04 5.74
N ASP A 80 11.54 4.07 6.18
CA ASP A 80 11.08 2.95 7.02
C ASP A 80 10.34 3.39 8.30
N PRO A 81 10.80 4.41 9.05
CA PRO A 81 10.08 4.88 10.24
C PRO A 81 8.69 5.41 9.90
N ASP A 82 8.57 6.14 8.80
CA ASP A 82 7.30 6.75 8.36
C ASP A 82 6.33 5.68 7.88
N ALA A 83 6.82 4.69 7.10
CA ALA A 83 6.04 3.55 6.66
C ALA A 83 5.45 2.76 7.83
N ARG A 84 6.23 2.57 8.91
CA ARG A 84 5.78 1.89 10.14
C ARG A 84 4.69 2.68 10.86
N ILE A 85 4.83 3.99 10.98
CA ILE A 85 3.82 4.87 11.61
C ILE A 85 2.52 4.81 10.82
N VAL A 86 2.60 5.00 9.49
CA VAL A 86 1.42 5.01 8.63
C VAL A 86 0.73 3.65 8.63
N ALA A 87 1.48 2.54 8.56
CA ALA A 87 0.88 1.21 8.63
C ALA A 87 0.16 0.95 9.96
N ALA A 88 0.79 1.31 11.08
CA ALA A 88 0.18 1.14 12.41
C ALA A 88 -1.12 1.94 12.55
N LYS A 89 -1.09 3.23 12.19
CA LYS A 89 -2.28 4.10 12.25
C LYS A 89 -3.34 3.72 11.23
N PHE A 90 -2.94 3.28 10.04
CA PHE A 90 -3.88 2.78 9.04
C PHE A 90 -4.71 1.65 9.61
N TYR A 91 -4.09 0.61 10.19
CA TYR A 91 -4.84 -0.50 10.78
C TYR A 91 -5.64 -0.09 12.01
N GLU A 92 -5.09 0.78 12.87
CA GLU A 92 -5.83 1.34 14.01
C GLU A 92 -7.13 1.99 13.54
N TYR A 93 -7.07 2.91 12.57
CA TYR A 93 -8.25 3.60 12.06
C TYR A 93 -9.18 2.72 11.23
N LEU A 94 -8.63 1.78 10.46
CA LEU A 94 -9.41 0.82 9.68
C LEU A 94 -10.33 0.00 10.60
N PHE A 95 -9.86 -0.35 11.79
CA PHE A 95 -10.59 -1.15 12.76
C PHE A 95 -11.26 -0.35 13.89
N SER A 96 -11.10 0.97 13.96
CA SER A 96 -11.62 1.79 15.06
C SER A 96 -13.13 2.07 15.02
N GLY A 97 -13.92 1.34 14.23
CA GLY A 97 -15.36 1.56 14.03
C GLY A 97 -16.23 0.55 14.78
N SER A 98 -17.33 1.00 15.39
CA SER A 98 -18.29 0.20 16.19
C SER A 98 -19.35 -0.55 15.36
N GLY A 99 -19.10 -0.78 14.07
CA GLY A 99 -20.00 -1.50 13.16
C GLY A 99 -19.25 -2.54 12.32
N PRO A 100 -19.97 -3.39 11.56
CA PRO A 100 -19.40 -4.51 10.82
C PRO A 100 -18.41 -4.11 9.70
N GLU A 101 -18.17 -2.82 9.46
CA GLU A 101 -17.38 -2.31 8.33
C GLU A 101 -16.25 -1.32 8.68
N GLY A 102 -15.92 -1.09 9.96
CA GLY A 102 -14.79 -0.20 10.31
C GLY A 102 -14.84 1.19 9.65
N LYS A 103 -13.69 1.82 9.40
CA LYS A 103 -13.60 2.98 8.47
C LYS A 103 -13.23 2.47 7.07
N SER A 104 -13.57 3.22 6.01
CA SER A 104 -13.07 2.87 4.67
C SER A 104 -11.54 2.98 4.61
N ALA A 105 -10.89 2.17 3.77
CA ALA A 105 -9.43 2.19 3.64
C ALA A 105 -8.89 3.57 3.20
N ALA A 106 -9.63 4.28 2.36
CA ALA A 106 -9.30 5.67 1.98
C ALA A 106 -9.27 6.60 3.21
N VAL A 107 -10.29 6.54 4.07
CA VAL A 107 -10.35 7.37 5.28
C VAL A 107 -9.28 6.94 6.29
N ALA A 108 -9.05 5.64 6.45
CA ALA A 108 -8.01 5.12 7.33
C ALA A 108 -6.60 5.59 6.90
N LEU A 109 -6.31 5.58 5.59
CA LEU A 109 -5.05 6.10 5.06
C LEU A 109 -4.94 7.60 5.26
N HIS A 110 -6.01 8.36 4.95
CA HIS A 110 -6.02 9.80 5.13
C HIS A 110 -5.67 10.21 6.56
N LEU A 111 -6.29 9.56 7.56
CA LEU A 111 -6.02 9.82 8.97
C LEU A 111 -4.62 9.37 9.39
N ALA A 112 -4.12 8.25 8.87
CA ALA A 112 -2.77 7.78 9.15
C ALA A 112 -1.70 8.75 8.60
N VAL A 113 -1.90 9.29 7.41
CA VAL A 113 -1.02 10.30 6.79
C VAL A 113 -1.12 11.64 7.52
N ALA A 114 -2.31 12.05 7.95
CA ALA A 114 -2.49 13.25 8.78
C ALA A 114 -1.71 13.12 10.11
N HIS A 115 -1.78 11.97 10.77
CA HIS A 115 -1.00 11.71 11.98
C HIS A 115 0.52 11.77 11.72
N LEU A 116 1.00 11.19 10.61
CA LEU A 116 2.41 11.29 10.23
C LEU A 116 2.83 12.76 10.08
N ARG A 117 2.03 13.58 9.41
CA ARG A 117 2.29 15.02 9.23
C ARG A 117 2.43 15.76 10.56
N GLU A 118 1.55 15.47 11.51
CA GLU A 118 1.63 16.02 12.87
C GLU A 118 2.94 15.61 13.58
N CYS A 119 3.36 14.35 13.46
CA CYS A 119 4.59 13.85 14.09
C CYS A 119 5.87 14.49 13.54
N ILE A 120 5.91 14.79 12.23
CA ILE A 120 7.13 15.27 11.57
C ILE A 120 7.19 16.79 11.44
N GLY A 121 6.06 17.48 11.61
CA GLY A 121 5.94 18.94 11.51
C GLY A 121 5.32 19.38 10.19
N GLU A 122 4.07 19.85 10.25
CA GLU A 122 3.26 20.18 9.07
C GLU A 122 3.75 21.38 8.26
N ASN A 123 4.50 22.29 8.89
CA ASN A 123 4.88 23.58 8.30
C ASN A 123 6.25 23.56 7.62
N ASP A 124 6.97 22.43 7.67
CA ASP A 124 8.26 22.28 7.02
C ASP A 124 8.08 21.75 5.59
N PRO A 125 8.39 22.53 4.53
CA PRO A 125 8.29 22.09 3.15
C PRO A 125 9.14 20.85 2.85
N ASP A 126 10.24 20.65 3.58
CA ASP A 126 11.13 19.50 3.38
C ASP A 126 10.46 18.17 3.78
N ASN A 127 9.41 18.23 4.61
CA ASN A 127 8.66 17.06 5.03
C ASN A 127 7.61 16.57 4.01
N VAL A 128 7.30 17.35 2.96
CA VAL A 128 6.27 16.97 1.96
C VAL A 128 6.56 15.60 1.34
N GLY A 129 7.83 15.35 1.01
CA GLY A 129 8.28 14.08 0.43
C GLY A 129 8.12 12.87 1.36
N ARG A 130 7.86 13.06 2.65
CA ARG A 130 7.71 11.97 3.63
C ARG A 130 6.28 11.45 3.72
N TRP A 131 5.28 12.32 3.56
CA TRP A 131 3.86 11.96 3.74
C TRP A 131 3.06 11.97 2.44
N ALA A 132 3.42 12.80 1.46
CA ALA A 132 2.72 12.88 0.18
C ALA A 132 2.78 11.61 -0.69
N PRO A 133 3.80 10.73 -0.59
CA PRO A 133 3.88 9.57 -1.48
C PRO A 133 2.80 8.50 -1.26
N PHE A 134 2.18 8.45 -0.08
CA PHE A 134 1.18 7.44 0.27
C PHE A 134 -0.13 7.69 -0.48
N ILE A 135 -0.59 6.68 -1.23
CA ILE A 135 -1.80 6.77 -2.03
C ILE A 135 -2.74 5.58 -1.80
N HIS A 136 -4.01 5.83 -2.11
CA HIS A 136 -5.08 4.84 -2.15
C HIS A 136 -5.61 4.73 -3.58
N ILE A 137 -5.72 3.51 -4.10
CA ILE A 137 -6.30 3.20 -5.41
C ILE A 137 -7.47 2.23 -5.21
N GLY A 138 -8.63 2.56 -5.76
CA GLY A 138 -9.82 1.70 -5.73
C GLY A 138 -11.02 2.29 -5.00
N LEU A 139 -11.94 1.41 -4.61
CA LEU A 139 -13.18 1.73 -3.90
C LEU A 139 -13.06 1.42 -2.40
#